data_AF-A0A8D7ZTX7-F1
#
_entry.id   AF-A0A8D7ZTX7-F1
#
_cell.length_a   1.000
_cell.length_b   1.000
_cell.length_c   1.000
_cell.angle_alpha   90.00
_cell.angle_beta   90.00
_cell.angle_gamma   90.00
#
_symmetry.space_group_name_H-M   'P 1'
#
loop_
_entity.id
_entity.type
_entity.pdbx_description
1 polymer ?
#
loop_
_entity_poly.entity_id
_entity_poly.type
_entity_poly.pdbx_seq_one_letter_code
_entity_poly.pdbx_strand_id
1 'polypeptide(L)'
;KMDVMSPQLMWIGTRCYRVNQVSEQRYEQQQGQDDSKPYVEEDIYEEDDRELEYDIQMVDGGKFQTSFHVPSAFFAMLIGAKGATRKRLETETKTQILVPKQGTDGDVIVKGPSRKGVTSCRQRIELIVLGARTKQQFTHFLSIPLNSEQIRVNYAKFRERVLTELPGVFQLDESLFQR
;
A
#
# COMPACT_ATOMS: atom_id res chain seq x y z
N LYS A 1 -20.46 29.74 -7.60
CA LYS A 1 -19.32 29.65 -6.66
C LYS A 1 -19.69 28.56 -5.65
N MET A 2 -19.02 27.40 -5.69
CA MET A 2 -19.38 26.25 -4.84
C MET A 2 -18.92 26.52 -3.40
N ASP A 3 -19.84 26.48 -2.43
CA ASP A 3 -19.46 26.44 -1.02
C ASP A 3 -19.03 25.02 -0.68
N VAL A 4 -17.74 24.84 -0.42
CA VAL A 4 -17.14 23.54 -0.13
C VAL A 4 -17.66 22.96 1.19
N MET A 5 -18.07 23.83 2.11
CA MET A 5 -18.51 23.48 3.47
C MET A 5 -20.00 23.16 3.55
N SER A 6 -20.79 23.52 2.53
CA SER A 6 -22.23 23.24 2.46
C SER A 6 -22.68 22.77 1.06
N PRO A 7 -22.15 21.62 0.58
CA PRO A 7 -22.47 21.20 -0.77
C PRO A 7 -23.92 20.74 -0.91
N GLN A 8 -24.46 20.90 -2.12
CA GLN A 8 -25.77 20.36 -2.45
C GLN A 8 -25.75 18.83 -2.35
N LEU A 9 -26.77 18.25 -1.70
CA LEU A 9 -26.90 16.81 -1.49
C LEU A 9 -28.09 16.25 -2.26
N MET A 10 -27.97 15.03 -2.75
CA MET A 10 -29.03 14.29 -3.43
C MET A 10 -29.20 12.92 -2.77
N TRP A 11 -30.46 12.52 -2.56
CA TRP A 11 -30.79 11.21 -2.03
C TRP A 11 -31.27 10.30 -3.16
N ILE A 12 -30.69 9.11 -3.25
CA ILE A 12 -31.12 8.06 -4.17
C ILE A 12 -31.31 6.78 -3.35
N GLY A 13 -32.57 6.37 -3.17
CA GLY A 13 -32.93 5.29 -2.27
C GLY A 13 -32.51 5.60 -0.83
N THR A 14 -31.69 4.72 -0.23
CA THR A 14 -31.17 4.87 1.14
C THR A 14 -29.80 5.54 1.23
N ARG A 15 -29.26 6.01 0.11
CA ARG A 15 -27.91 6.59 0.04
C ARG A 15 -27.95 8.08 -0.28
N CYS A 16 -27.11 8.85 0.40
CA CYS A 16 -26.95 10.29 0.23
C CYS A 16 -25.64 10.58 -0.50
N TYR A 17 -25.72 11.38 -1.57
CA TYR A 17 -24.62 11.73 -2.43
C TYR A 17 -24.40 13.24 -2.44
N ARG A 18 -23.14 13.67 -2.59
CA ARG A 18 -22.78 15.07 -2.84
C ARG A 18 -22.95 15.37 -4.34
N VAL A 19 -23.71 16.41 -4.67
CA VAL A 19 -23.88 16.87 -6.05
C VAL A 19 -22.70 17.77 -6.41
N ASN A 20 -21.90 17.34 -7.38
CA ASN A 20 -20.89 18.17 -7.99
C ASN A 20 -21.52 18.95 -9.15
N GLN A 21 -21.37 20.28 -9.15
CA GLN A 21 -21.79 21.08 -10.30
C GLN A 21 -20.84 20.81 -11.46
N VAL A 22 -21.27 19.98 -12.40
CA VAL A 22 -20.59 19.80 -13.68
C VAL A 22 -21.17 20.84 -14.63
N SER A 23 -20.33 21.61 -15.30
CA SER A 23 -20.77 22.61 -16.28
C SER A 23 -21.65 21.96 -17.36
N GLU A 24 -22.90 22.42 -17.50
CA GLU A 24 -23.90 21.92 -18.47
C GLU A 24 -23.39 21.92 -19.92
N GLN A 25 -22.43 22.79 -20.25
CA GLN A 25 -21.84 22.93 -21.59
C GLN A 25 -21.21 21.65 -22.16
N ARG A 26 -20.92 20.62 -21.36
CA ARG A 26 -20.37 19.35 -21.85
C ARG A 26 -21.40 18.27 -22.13
N TYR A 27 -22.63 18.38 -21.61
CA TYR A 27 -23.64 17.33 -21.75
C TYR A 27 -24.41 17.40 -23.08
N GLU A 28 -24.58 18.59 -23.65
CA GLU A 28 -25.31 18.74 -24.92
C GLU A 28 -24.51 18.25 -26.14
N GLN A 29 -23.18 18.15 -26.05
CA GLN A 29 -22.34 17.68 -27.17
C GLN A 29 -22.30 16.15 -27.35
N GLN A 30 -22.89 15.36 -26.44
CA GLN A 30 -22.83 13.89 -26.50
C GLN A 30 -24.16 13.20 -26.88
N GLN A 31 -25.25 13.92 -27.12
CA GLN A 31 -26.53 13.31 -27.55
C GLN A 31 -26.59 12.96 -29.05
N GLY A 32 -25.46 12.63 -29.67
CA GLY A 32 -25.33 12.48 -31.12
C GLY A 32 -24.74 11.16 -31.60
N GLN A 33 -24.86 10.04 -30.88
CA GLN A 33 -24.80 8.69 -31.47
C GLN A 33 -25.14 7.62 -30.42
N ASP A 34 -26.25 6.93 -30.64
CA ASP A 34 -26.67 5.75 -29.90
C ASP A 34 -25.82 4.55 -30.34
N ASP A 35 -24.72 4.32 -29.61
CA ASP A 35 -23.99 3.05 -29.64
C ASP A 35 -23.43 2.77 -28.24
N SER A 36 -24.34 2.68 -27.26
CA SER A 36 -23.97 2.42 -25.87
C SER A 36 -23.69 0.92 -25.66
N LYS A 37 -22.46 0.50 -25.95
CA LYS A 37 -21.92 -0.72 -25.32
C LYS A 37 -22.02 -0.54 -23.80
N PRO A 38 -22.46 -1.54 -23.03
CA PRO A 38 -22.43 -1.48 -21.58
C PRO A 38 -21.03 -1.08 -21.12
N TYR A 39 -20.94 -0.12 -20.21
CA TYR A 39 -19.68 0.23 -19.58
C TYR A 39 -19.16 -1.01 -18.85
N VAL A 40 -18.18 -1.68 -19.47
CA VAL A 40 -17.37 -2.70 -18.81
C VAL A 40 -16.19 -1.92 -18.24
N GLU A 41 -16.16 -1.79 -16.92
CA GLU A 41 -14.99 -1.25 -16.23
C GLU A 41 -13.84 -2.23 -16.54
N GLU A 42 -12.86 -1.80 -17.33
CA GLU A 42 -11.63 -2.57 -17.50
C GLU A 42 -11.04 -2.78 -16.11
N ASP A 43 -10.70 -4.03 -15.79
CA ASP A 43 -10.11 -4.41 -14.51
C ASP A 43 -8.67 -3.86 -14.50
N ILE A 44 -8.53 -2.54 -14.28
CA ILE A 44 -7.25 -1.81 -14.14
C ILE A 44 -6.53 -2.15 -12.84
N TYR A 45 -7.10 -3.04 -12.04
CA TYR A 45 -6.36 -3.84 -11.06
C TYR A 45 -5.63 -4.96 -11.82
N GLU A 46 -4.72 -4.59 -12.73
CA GLU A 46 -3.57 -5.44 -12.95
C GLU A 46 -3.01 -5.74 -11.56
N GLU A 47 -2.88 -7.02 -11.20
CA GLU A 47 -2.12 -7.42 -10.02
C GLU A 47 -0.86 -6.56 -10.06
N ASP A 48 -0.60 -5.77 -9.00
CA ASP A 48 0.57 -4.90 -8.89
C ASP A 48 1.82 -5.79 -9.01
N ASP A 49 2.16 -6.11 -10.27
CA ASP A 49 3.23 -6.96 -10.77
C ASP A 49 4.54 -6.16 -10.72
N ARG A 50 4.65 -5.23 -9.76
CA ARG A 50 5.94 -4.89 -9.21
C ARG A 50 6.49 -6.19 -8.67
N GLU A 51 7.27 -6.86 -9.51
CA GLU A 51 8.00 -8.07 -9.21
C GLU A 51 8.90 -7.72 -8.02
N LEU A 52 8.38 -7.91 -6.81
CA LEU A 52 9.14 -7.74 -5.59
C LEU A 52 10.22 -8.80 -5.67
N GLU A 53 11.41 -8.37 -6.07
CA GLU A 53 12.54 -9.25 -6.29
C GLU A 53 13.04 -9.72 -4.92
N TYR A 54 12.41 -10.78 -4.42
CA TYR A 54 12.87 -11.46 -3.24
C TYR A 54 14.13 -12.25 -3.57
N ASP A 55 15.11 -12.24 -2.67
CA ASP A 55 16.25 -13.15 -2.72
C ASP A 55 15.74 -14.59 -2.54
N ILE A 56 15.58 -15.28 -3.67
CA ILE A 56 15.13 -16.67 -3.74
C ILE A 56 16.23 -17.48 -4.41
N GLN A 57 16.83 -18.37 -3.62
CA GLN A 57 17.94 -19.21 -4.04
C GLN A 57 17.45 -20.64 -4.27
N MET A 58 18.08 -21.35 -5.19
CA MET A 58 17.86 -22.78 -5.36
C MET A 58 18.73 -23.54 -4.34
N VAL A 59 18.12 -24.45 -3.59
CA VAL A 59 18.76 -25.30 -2.58
C VAL A 59 18.78 -26.75 -3.03
N ASP A 60 19.62 -27.55 -2.37
CA ASP A 60 19.81 -28.98 -2.65
C ASP A 60 18.49 -29.73 -2.84
N GLY A 61 18.43 -30.51 -3.92
CA GLY A 61 17.21 -31.22 -4.34
C GLY A 61 16.27 -30.43 -5.24
N GLY A 62 16.73 -29.35 -5.88
CA GLY A 62 15.98 -28.60 -6.89
C GLY A 62 14.82 -27.78 -6.32
N LYS A 63 14.85 -27.48 -5.02
CA LYS A 63 13.85 -26.66 -4.35
C LYS A 63 14.30 -25.20 -4.31
N PHE A 64 13.35 -24.30 -4.15
CA PHE A 64 13.58 -22.87 -3.96
C PHE A 64 13.43 -22.51 -2.49
N GLN A 65 14.23 -21.56 -2.03
CA GLN A 65 14.22 -21.08 -0.66
C GLN A 65 14.40 -19.56 -0.60
N THR A 66 13.72 -18.92 0.34
CA THR A 66 14.02 -17.54 0.76
C THR A 66 14.11 -17.48 2.29
N SER A 67 14.96 -16.59 2.79
CA SER A 67 15.17 -16.32 4.21
C SER A 67 14.98 -14.83 4.45
N PHE A 68 14.25 -14.45 5.49
CA PHE A 68 14.04 -13.06 5.83
C PHE A 68 13.71 -12.87 7.31
N HIS A 69 14.11 -11.72 7.84
CA HIS A 69 13.87 -11.37 9.24
C HIS A 69 12.40 -11.05 9.49
N VAL A 70 11.84 -11.66 10.55
CA VAL A 70 10.56 -11.28 11.14
C VAL A 70 10.79 -11.12 12.64
N PRO A 71 10.42 -9.99 13.27
CA PRO A 71 10.57 -9.84 14.71
C PRO A 71 9.82 -10.94 15.46
N SER A 72 10.46 -11.52 16.48
CA SER A 72 9.94 -12.68 17.22
C SER A 72 8.58 -12.44 17.87
N ALA A 73 8.25 -11.19 18.17
CA ALA A 73 6.93 -10.76 18.63
C ALA A 73 5.78 -11.13 17.66
N PHE A 74 6.08 -11.27 16.36
CA PHE A 74 5.09 -11.59 15.34
C PHE A 74 5.02 -13.07 14.96
N PHE A 75 5.91 -13.93 15.49
CA PHE A 75 5.90 -15.36 15.19
C PHE A 75 4.56 -16.02 15.56
N ALA A 76 3.98 -15.66 16.72
CA ALA A 76 2.69 -16.20 17.15
C ALA A 76 1.56 -15.88 16.16
N MET A 77 1.57 -14.69 15.55
CA MET A 77 0.57 -14.28 14.55
C MET A 77 0.74 -15.03 13.23
N LEU A 78 1.99 -15.25 12.81
CA LEU A 78 2.31 -16.06 11.63
C LEU A 78 1.89 -17.54 11.82
N ILE A 79 2.17 -18.10 13.00
CA ILE A 79 1.81 -19.48 13.33
C ILE A 79 0.28 -19.63 13.42
N GLY A 80 -0.37 -18.69 14.13
CA GLY A 80 -1.80 -18.71 14.40
C GLY A 80 -2.21 -19.78 15.42
N ALA A 81 -3.49 -19.77 15.80
CA ALA A 81 -4.03 -20.72 16.77
C ALA A 81 -3.78 -22.17 16.33
N LYS A 82 -3.09 -22.96 17.16
CA LYS A 82 -2.70 -24.37 16.87
C LYS A 82 -1.94 -24.53 15.54
N GLY A 83 -1.26 -23.49 15.06
CA GLY A 83 -0.55 -23.52 13.78
C GLY A 83 -1.45 -23.41 12.54
N ALA A 84 -2.72 -23.05 12.69
CA ALA A 84 -3.70 -23.05 11.59
C ALA A 84 -3.30 -22.10 10.45
N THR A 85 -2.84 -20.89 10.78
CA THR A 85 -2.44 -19.89 9.78
C THR A 85 -1.24 -20.39 8.97
N ARG A 86 -0.19 -20.88 9.64
CA ARG A 86 0.99 -21.44 8.97
C ARG A 86 0.61 -22.60 8.07
N LYS A 87 -0.14 -23.58 8.59
CA LYS A 87 -0.58 -24.76 7.81
C LYS A 87 -1.39 -24.35 6.57
N ARG A 88 -2.27 -23.35 6.71
CA ARG A 88 -3.06 -22.83 5.59
C ARG A 88 -2.15 -22.24 4.51
N LEU A 89 -1.19 -21.38 4.88
CA LEU A 89 -0.23 -20.79 3.95
C LEU A 89 0.61 -21.85 3.24
N GLU A 90 1.15 -22.81 4.00
CA GLU A 90 1.91 -23.95 3.47
C GLU A 90 1.09 -24.75 2.45
N THR A 91 -0.18 -25.01 2.74
CA THR A 91 -1.10 -25.75 1.85
C THR A 91 -1.41 -24.97 0.57
N GLU A 92 -1.83 -23.72 0.70
CA GLU A 92 -2.27 -22.88 -0.43
C GLU A 92 -1.13 -22.57 -1.41
N THR A 93 0.10 -22.43 -0.90
CA THR A 93 1.27 -22.06 -1.70
C THR A 93 2.17 -23.25 -2.06
N LYS A 94 1.86 -24.45 -1.56
CA LYS A 94 2.68 -25.67 -1.68
C LYS A 94 4.12 -25.44 -1.20
N THR A 95 4.25 -24.77 -0.06
CA THR A 95 5.55 -24.47 0.58
C THR A 95 5.62 -25.02 2.00
N GLN A 96 6.80 -24.92 2.60
CA GLN A 96 7.06 -25.20 4.00
C GLN A 96 7.63 -23.93 4.65
N ILE A 97 7.10 -23.56 5.82
CA ILE A 97 7.50 -22.38 6.56
C ILE A 97 8.20 -22.82 7.85
N LEU A 98 9.49 -22.53 7.96
CA LEU A 98 10.25 -22.71 9.19
C LEU A 98 10.27 -21.38 9.95
N VAL A 99 9.66 -21.38 11.13
CA VAL A 99 9.67 -20.24 12.05
C VAL A 99 10.62 -20.58 13.20
N PRO A 100 11.55 -19.69 13.59
CA PRO A 100 12.39 -19.89 14.76
C PRO A 100 11.58 -20.10 16.04
N LYS A 101 12.24 -20.59 17.10
CA LYS A 101 11.58 -20.76 18.39
C LYS A 101 11.18 -19.38 18.95
N GLN A 102 10.09 -19.36 19.71
CA GLN A 102 9.67 -18.12 20.33
C GLN A 102 10.71 -17.67 21.37
N GLY A 103 11.06 -16.39 21.34
CA GLY A 103 12.11 -15.81 22.19
C GLY A 103 13.55 -16.01 21.67
N THR A 104 13.75 -16.73 20.56
CA THR A 104 15.04 -16.75 19.86
C THR A 104 15.02 -15.80 18.67
N ASP A 105 16.16 -15.17 18.40
CA ASP A 105 16.35 -14.43 17.15
C ASP A 105 16.64 -15.40 15.99
N GLY A 106 16.26 -15.00 14.78
CA GLY A 106 16.45 -15.79 13.58
C GLY A 106 15.48 -15.44 12.46
N ASP A 107 15.84 -15.88 11.26
CA ASP A 107 15.02 -15.67 10.08
C ASP A 107 13.89 -16.70 9.95
N VAL A 108 12.79 -16.25 9.37
CA VAL A 108 11.77 -17.13 8.83
C VAL A 108 12.25 -17.64 7.48
N ILE A 109 12.19 -18.96 7.29
CA ILE A 109 12.62 -19.60 6.06
C ILE A 109 11.41 -20.19 5.35
N VAL A 110 11.24 -19.87 4.08
CA VAL A 110 10.20 -20.47 3.23
C VAL A 110 10.89 -21.33 2.18
N LYS A 111 10.48 -22.61 2.08
CA LYS A 111 11.00 -23.57 1.08
C LYS A 111 9.87 -24.13 0.24
N GLY A 112 10.09 -24.34 -1.05
CA GLY A 112 9.06 -24.91 -1.93
C GLY A 112 9.62 -25.44 -3.25
N PRO A 113 8.83 -26.21 -4.01
CA PRO A 113 9.24 -26.76 -5.30
C PRO A 113 9.22 -25.73 -6.44
N SER A 114 8.59 -24.57 -6.25
CA SER A 114 8.48 -23.54 -7.28
C SER A 114 8.84 -22.16 -6.73
N ARG A 115 9.55 -21.36 -7.53
CA ARG A 115 9.87 -19.97 -7.21
C ARG A 115 8.59 -19.16 -6.93
N LYS A 116 7.58 -19.30 -7.80
CA LYS A 116 6.26 -18.64 -7.64
C LYS A 116 5.58 -18.97 -6.29
N GLY A 117 5.62 -20.23 -5.87
CA GLY A 117 5.05 -20.64 -4.56
C GLY A 117 5.79 -20.00 -3.38
N VAL A 118 7.12 -19.94 -3.45
CA VAL A 118 7.95 -19.27 -2.43
C VAL A 118 7.69 -17.77 -2.39
N THR A 119 7.65 -17.10 -3.55
CA THR A 119 7.29 -15.67 -3.69
C THR A 119 5.93 -15.38 -3.07
N SER A 120 4.89 -16.13 -3.47
CA SER A 120 3.52 -15.93 -2.98
C SER A 120 3.42 -16.16 -1.47
N CYS A 121 4.09 -17.18 -0.95
CA CYS A 121 4.10 -17.44 0.49
C CYS A 121 4.78 -16.32 1.27
N ARG A 122 5.97 -15.87 0.83
CA ARG A 122 6.68 -14.73 1.45
C ARG A 122 5.81 -13.46 1.46
N GLN A 123 5.19 -13.12 0.34
CA GLN A 123 4.32 -11.94 0.25
C GLN A 123 3.14 -12.00 1.24
N ARG A 124 2.51 -13.18 1.39
CA ARG A 124 1.42 -13.38 2.37
C ARG A 124 1.91 -13.27 3.81
N ILE A 125 3.12 -13.73 4.11
CA ILE A 125 3.75 -13.56 5.43
C ILE A 125 3.98 -12.07 5.70
N GLU A 126 4.52 -11.33 4.74
CA GLU A 126 4.74 -9.88 4.86
C GLU A 126 3.44 -9.13 5.13
N LEU A 127 2.34 -9.47 4.44
CA LEU A 127 1.02 -8.89 4.70
C LEU A 127 0.51 -9.17 6.12
N ILE A 128 0.69 -10.39 6.63
CA ILE A 128 0.30 -10.74 8.01
C ILE A 128 1.13 -9.94 9.02
N VAL A 129 2.45 -9.84 8.81
CA VAL A 129 3.35 -9.09 9.69
C VAL A 129 3.03 -7.61 9.65
N LEU A 130 2.78 -7.04 8.47
CA LEU A 130 2.38 -5.64 8.30
C LEU A 130 1.07 -5.36 9.03
N GLY A 131 0.05 -6.21 8.85
CA GLY A 131 -1.23 -6.09 9.54
C GLY A 131 -1.15 -6.29 11.06
N ALA A 132 -0.14 -7.03 11.56
CA ALA A 132 0.12 -7.16 12.99
C ALA A 132 0.85 -5.92 13.54
N ARG A 133 1.80 -5.37 12.78
CA ARG A 133 2.56 -4.16 13.14
C ARG A 133 1.67 -2.94 13.30
N THR A 134 0.71 -2.75 12.40
CA THR A 134 -0.22 -1.60 12.46
C THR A 134 -1.13 -1.61 13.70
N LYS A 135 -1.29 -2.76 14.35
CA LYS A 135 -2.09 -2.91 15.58
C LYS A 135 -1.27 -2.81 16.86
N GLN A 136 0.06 -2.74 16.75
CA GLN A 136 0.91 -2.57 17.93
C GLN A 136 0.80 -1.16 18.50
N GLN A 137 0.87 -1.06 19.82
CA GLN A 137 1.01 0.24 20.47
C GLN A 137 2.37 0.83 20.16
N PHE A 138 2.44 2.16 20.12
CA PHE A 138 3.71 2.87 19.98
C PHE A 138 4.63 2.51 21.13
N THR A 139 5.80 1.96 20.80
CA THR A 139 6.80 1.56 21.81
C THR A 139 7.81 2.66 22.08
N HIS A 140 8.03 3.55 21.10
CA HIS A 140 9.03 4.61 21.16
C HIS A 140 8.45 5.91 20.62
N PHE A 141 8.84 7.03 21.23
CA PHE A 141 8.66 8.36 20.68
C PHE A 141 9.93 8.78 19.96
N LEU A 142 9.83 9.09 18.67
CA LEU A 142 10.96 9.57 17.88
C LEU A 142 10.79 11.08 17.67
N SER A 143 11.74 11.85 18.22
CA SER A 143 11.87 13.28 17.92
C SER A 143 13.14 13.48 17.11
N ILE A 144 12.97 13.83 15.84
CA ILE A 144 14.08 14.11 14.93
C ILE A 144 14.13 15.63 14.72
N PRO A 145 15.20 16.32 15.15
CA PRO A 145 15.33 17.75 14.91
C PRO A 145 15.57 18.02 13.42
N LEU A 146 14.62 18.68 12.77
CA LEU A 146 14.70 19.08 11.35
C LEU A 146 15.29 20.48 11.16
N ASN A 147 16.10 20.95 12.11
CA ASN A 147 16.65 22.30 12.14
C ASN A 147 18.11 22.37 11.65
N SER A 148 18.65 21.30 11.06
CA SER A 148 19.99 21.33 10.47
C SER A 148 20.04 22.31 9.30
N GLU A 149 21.18 22.97 9.11
CA GLU A 149 21.36 23.96 8.04
C GLU A 149 21.02 23.38 6.66
N GLN A 150 21.46 22.14 6.40
CA GLN A 150 21.18 21.45 5.15
C GLN A 150 19.67 21.29 4.89
N ILE A 151 18.88 20.96 5.91
CA ILE A 151 17.42 20.82 5.78
C ILE A 151 16.79 22.18 5.52
N ARG A 152 17.21 23.23 6.24
CA ARG A 152 16.68 24.59 6.07
C ARG A 152 16.96 25.14 4.68
N VAL A 153 18.17 24.94 4.16
CA VAL A 153 18.56 25.33 2.81
C VAL A 153 17.75 24.58 1.76
N ASN A 154 17.60 23.27 1.92
CA ASN A 154 16.81 22.46 0.98
C ASN A 154 15.32 22.81 1.00
N TYR A 155 14.79 23.14 2.18
CA TYR A 155 13.42 23.61 2.35
C TYR A 155 13.18 24.94 1.63
N ALA A 156 14.09 25.91 1.80
CA ALA A 156 14.00 27.21 1.11
C ALA A 156 14.02 27.03 -0.42
N LYS A 157 14.94 26.19 -0.94
CA LYS A 157 15.02 25.85 -2.37
C LYS A 157 13.77 25.13 -2.87
N PHE A 158 13.16 24.27 -2.06
CA PHE A 158 11.90 23.63 -2.41
C PHE A 158 10.77 24.66 -2.49
N ARG A 159 10.63 25.50 -1.46
CA ARG A 159 9.62 26.56 -1.41
C ARG A 159 9.70 27.48 -2.63
N GLU A 160 10.89 27.95 -2.97
CA GLU A 160 11.11 28.82 -4.13
C GLU A 160 10.64 28.15 -5.43
N ARG A 161 11.10 26.91 -5.68
CA ARG A 161 10.70 26.15 -6.88
C ARG A 161 9.20 25.92 -6.98
N VAL A 162 8.54 25.60 -5.87
CA VAL A 162 7.08 25.38 -5.86
C VAL A 162 6.33 26.67 -6.19
N LEU A 163 6.82 27.82 -5.75
CA LEU A 163 6.19 29.11 -6.04
C LEU A 163 6.46 29.61 -7.47
N THR A 164 7.58 29.23 -8.09
CA THR A 164 8.00 29.74 -9.40
C THR A 164 7.75 28.78 -10.56
N GLU A 165 7.94 27.48 -10.36
CA GLU A 165 7.95 26.47 -11.43
C GLU A 165 6.61 25.76 -11.61
N LEU A 166 5.70 25.80 -10.61
CA LEU A 166 4.41 25.13 -10.75
C LEU A 166 3.45 25.89 -11.67
N PRO A 167 2.62 25.17 -12.45
CA PRO A 167 1.61 25.80 -13.30
C PRO A 167 0.71 26.73 -12.49
N GLY A 168 0.47 27.95 -13.00
CA GLY A 168 -0.35 28.97 -12.35
C GLY A 168 -1.81 28.56 -12.07
N VAL A 169 -2.23 27.38 -12.51
CA VAL A 169 -3.51 26.75 -12.14
C VAL A 169 -3.57 26.40 -10.65
N PHE A 170 -2.42 26.12 -10.01
CA PHE A 170 -2.37 25.70 -8.61
C PHE A 170 -2.34 26.86 -7.61
N GLN A 171 -2.11 28.12 -8.05
CA GLN A 171 -2.07 29.37 -7.25
C GLN A 171 -1.70 29.15 -5.77
N LEU A 172 -0.51 28.59 -5.53
CA LEU A 172 -0.05 28.32 -4.17
C LEU A 172 0.46 29.61 -3.54
N ASP A 173 -0.12 29.95 -2.40
CA ASP A 173 0.28 31.13 -1.62
C ASP A 173 1.44 30.80 -0.67
N GLU A 174 2.31 31.78 -0.42
CA GLU A 174 3.43 31.64 0.51
C GLU A 174 2.98 31.23 1.92
N SER A 175 1.77 31.60 2.35
CA SER A 175 1.22 31.24 3.66
C SER A 175 1.03 29.74 3.89
N LEU A 176 1.08 28.93 2.82
CA LEU A 176 1.00 27.46 2.92
C LEU A 176 2.31 26.83 3.42
N PHE A 177 3.41 27.60 3.44
CA PHE A 177 4.70 27.13 3.91
C PHE A 177 4.88 27.40 5.41
N GLN A 178 5.54 26.46 6.09
CA GLN A 178 5.90 26.58 7.50
C GLN A 178 6.91 27.72 7.68
N ARG A 179 6.65 28.58 8.67
CA ARG A 179 7.51 29.70 9.04
C ARG A 179 8.70 29.27 9.88
#